data_AF-A0A142XBP4-F1
#
_entry.id   AF-A0A142XBP4-F1
#
_cell.length_a   1.000
_cell.length_b   1.000
_cell.length_c   1.000
_cell.angle_alpha   90.00
_cell.angle_beta   90.00
_cell.angle_gamma   90.00
#
_symmetry.space_group_name_H-M   'P 1'
#
loop_
_entity.id
_entity.type
_entity.pdbx_description
1 polymer ?
#
loop_
_entity_poly.entity_id
_entity_poly.type
_entity_poly.pdbx_seq_one_letter_code
_entity_poly.pdbx_strand_id
1 'polypeptide(L)'
;MSGDQQVPVTYDEWDLGGLDGFAWEHARRHAGRTEGTDRLVGFCLLISRAVIDAVGLLDEGFGLGNFEDDDYCHRARAAGFRAVIARDAFVHHVGGATFRATGIDYTALLARNAERFRAKWGPQAPPDGPGATGGRARPGTSSGSARTPGAGWS
;
A
#
# COMPACT_ATOMS: atom_id res chain seq x y z
N MET A 1 -0.70 -9.27 9.13
CA MET A 1 -0.62 -10.31 8.04
C MET A 1 -0.74 -9.64 6.67
N SER A 2 -0.35 -10.26 5.55
CA SER A 2 -0.40 -9.57 4.22
C SER A 2 -1.81 -9.44 3.61
N GLY A 3 -2.82 -10.13 4.14
CA GLY A 3 -4.23 -9.98 3.73
C GLY A 3 -4.42 -10.16 2.22
N ASP A 4 -5.11 -9.21 1.60
CA ASP A 4 -5.48 -9.23 0.17
C ASP A 4 -4.28 -9.26 -0.82
N GLN A 5 -3.05 -9.09 -0.31
CA GLN A 5 -1.81 -9.17 -1.09
C GLN A 5 -1.25 -10.61 -1.15
N GLN A 6 -1.85 -11.57 -0.45
CA GLN A 6 -1.47 -12.97 -0.56
C GLN A 6 -1.93 -13.55 -1.90
N VAL A 7 -1.03 -14.30 -2.53
CA VAL A 7 -1.30 -15.03 -3.78
C VAL A 7 -1.09 -16.51 -3.47
N PRO A 8 -2.11 -17.37 -3.64
CA PRO A 8 -1.91 -18.81 -3.49
C PRO A 8 -0.97 -19.31 -4.58
N VAL A 9 0.09 -20.01 -4.18
CA VAL A 9 1.13 -20.52 -5.07
C VAL A 9 0.97 -22.02 -5.30
N THR A 10 1.51 -22.50 -6.41
CA THR A 10 1.47 -23.93 -6.78
C THR A 10 2.86 -24.57 -6.86
N TYR A 11 3.91 -23.78 -6.64
CA TYR A 11 5.29 -24.25 -6.59
C TYR A 11 5.69 -24.58 -5.14
N ASP A 12 6.81 -25.29 -4.97
CA ASP A 12 7.33 -25.62 -3.65
C ASP A 12 7.94 -24.38 -2.98
N GLU A 13 7.37 -23.94 -1.86
CA GLU A 13 7.78 -22.73 -1.15
C GLU A 13 9.11 -22.90 -0.39
N TRP A 14 9.62 -24.11 -0.23
CA TRP A 14 10.87 -24.41 0.49
C TRP A 14 12.09 -24.38 -0.41
N ASP A 15 12.00 -24.98 -1.60
CA ASP A 15 13.12 -25.00 -2.57
C ASP A 15 12.96 -23.98 -3.70
N LEU A 16 11.80 -23.33 -3.79
CA LEU A 16 11.43 -22.32 -4.81
C LEU A 16 11.44 -22.87 -6.24
N GLY A 17 11.44 -24.19 -6.40
CA GLY A 17 11.37 -24.87 -7.67
C GLY A 17 10.08 -24.54 -8.41
N GLY A 18 10.18 -23.82 -9.53
CA GLY A 18 9.03 -23.38 -10.32
C GLY A 18 8.56 -21.95 -10.05
N LEU A 19 9.22 -21.22 -9.14
CA LEU A 19 8.95 -19.82 -8.84
C LEU A 19 8.93 -18.95 -10.11
N ASP A 20 9.97 -19.03 -10.95
CA ASP A 20 10.08 -18.19 -12.15
C ASP A 20 8.93 -18.44 -13.14
N GLY A 21 8.58 -19.71 -13.35
CA GLY A 21 7.48 -20.10 -14.22
C GLY A 21 6.15 -19.59 -13.70
N PHE A 22 5.90 -19.75 -12.40
CA PHE A 22 4.71 -19.23 -11.74
C PHE A 22 4.64 -17.70 -11.84
N ALA A 23 5.71 -16.99 -11.51
CA ALA A 23 5.77 -15.54 -11.53
C ALA A 23 5.49 -14.98 -12.94
N TRP A 24 6.11 -15.58 -13.96
CA TRP A 24 5.89 -15.22 -15.36
C TRP A 24 4.44 -15.44 -15.77
N GLU A 25 3.87 -16.59 -15.45
CA GLU A 25 2.48 -16.88 -15.78
C GLU A 25 1.50 -15.98 -15.01
N HIS A 26 1.77 -15.72 -13.73
CA HIS A 26 0.98 -14.83 -12.89
C HIS A 26 0.92 -13.42 -13.48
N ALA A 27 2.09 -12.85 -13.81
CA ALA A 27 2.20 -11.55 -14.44
C ALA A 27 1.41 -11.48 -15.77
N ARG A 28 1.54 -12.51 -16.61
CA ARG A 28 0.80 -12.60 -17.88
C ARG A 28 -0.71 -12.67 -17.69
N ARG A 29 -1.20 -13.50 -16.75
CA ARG A 29 -2.65 -13.68 -16.49
C ARG A 29 -3.29 -12.41 -15.91
N HIS A 30 -2.51 -11.57 -15.25
CA HIS A 30 -2.99 -10.37 -14.58
C HIS A 30 -2.52 -9.06 -15.20
N ALA A 31 -1.93 -9.11 -16.40
CA ALA A 31 -1.33 -7.96 -17.08
C ALA A 31 -2.22 -6.70 -17.02
N GLY A 32 -1.67 -5.61 -16.47
CA GLY A 32 -2.34 -4.32 -16.34
C GLY A 32 -3.45 -4.25 -15.30
N ARG A 33 -3.69 -5.32 -14.52
CA ARG A 33 -4.69 -5.32 -13.45
C ARG A 33 -4.12 -4.64 -12.21
N THR A 34 -4.93 -3.74 -11.65
CA THR A 34 -4.62 -3.06 -10.39
C THR A 34 -5.80 -3.13 -9.45
N GLU A 35 -5.53 -3.13 -8.15
CA GLU A 35 -6.57 -3.14 -7.13
C GLU A 35 -6.31 -2.08 -6.07
N GLY A 36 -7.31 -1.26 -5.75
CA GLY A 36 -7.20 -0.26 -4.69
C GLY A 36 -7.31 -0.93 -3.33
N THR A 37 -6.51 -0.45 -2.37
CA THR A 37 -6.57 -0.91 -0.98
C THR A 37 -6.27 0.25 -0.02
N ASP A 38 -6.55 0.03 1.25
CA ASP A 38 -6.29 0.99 2.31
C ASP A 38 -4.88 0.83 2.90
N ARG A 39 -4.23 -0.31 2.64
CA ARG A 39 -2.93 -0.67 3.21
C ARG A 39 -2.11 -1.54 2.27
N LEU A 40 -0.82 -1.25 2.16
CA LEU A 40 0.17 -2.09 1.48
C LEU A 40 1.19 -2.61 2.50
N VAL A 41 1.72 -3.81 2.27
CA VAL A 41 2.75 -4.38 3.15
C VAL A 41 4.13 -3.93 2.68
N GLY A 42 4.95 -3.47 3.61
CA GLY A 42 6.23 -2.78 3.35
C GLY A 42 7.36 -3.60 2.74
N PHE A 43 7.21 -4.92 2.53
CA PHE A 43 8.31 -5.76 2.03
C PHE A 43 8.69 -5.45 0.57
N CYS A 44 7.74 -4.97 -0.24
CA CYS A 44 7.98 -4.58 -1.62
C CYS A 44 7.02 -3.46 -2.04
N LEU A 45 7.50 -2.22 -2.02
CA LEU A 45 6.71 -1.04 -2.37
C LEU A 45 7.41 -0.21 -3.46
N LEU A 46 6.59 0.37 -4.33
CA LEU A 46 6.99 1.49 -5.18
C LEU A 46 6.25 2.74 -4.71
N ILE A 47 7.01 3.78 -4.35
CA ILE A 47 6.46 5.04 -3.82
C ILE A 47 6.83 6.16 -4.79
N SER A 48 5.83 6.90 -5.26
CA SER A 48 6.08 8.05 -6.13
C SER A 48 6.78 9.18 -5.38
N ARG A 49 7.64 9.95 -6.07
CA ARG A 49 8.30 11.13 -5.49
C ARG A 49 7.29 12.12 -4.90
N ALA A 50 6.14 12.32 -5.56
CA ALA A 50 5.09 13.21 -5.08
C ALA A 50 4.51 12.80 -3.72
N VAL A 51 4.43 11.49 -3.43
CA VAL A 51 4.01 11.01 -2.10
C VAL A 51 5.09 11.34 -1.08
N ILE A 52 6.36 11.07 -1.40
CA ILE A 52 7.50 11.40 -0.51
C ILE A 52 7.55 12.90 -0.22
N ASP A 53 7.33 13.75 -1.22
CA ASP A 53 7.28 15.21 -1.05
C ASP A 53 6.15 15.66 -0.13
N ALA A 54 4.99 15.00 -0.22
CA ALA A 54 3.81 15.37 0.55
C ALA A 54 3.85 14.88 1.99
N VAL A 55 4.36 13.67 2.24
CA VAL A 55 4.25 13.04 3.57
C VAL A 55 5.59 12.72 4.23
N GLY A 56 6.71 12.83 3.51
CA GLY A 56 8.04 12.46 3.98
C GLY A 56 8.34 10.96 3.83
N LEU A 57 9.34 10.50 4.57
CA LEU A 57 9.79 9.10 4.60
C LEU A 57 9.01 8.26 5.63
N LEU A 58 9.41 6.99 5.80
CA LEU A 58 8.91 6.11 6.86
C LEU A 58 9.28 6.68 8.24
N ASP A 59 8.42 6.44 9.23
CA ASP A 59 8.66 6.87 10.62
C ASP A 59 9.65 5.91 11.28
N GLU A 60 10.91 6.34 11.41
CA GLU A 60 11.99 5.53 12.01
C GLU A 60 11.71 5.12 13.46
N GLY A 61 10.74 5.74 14.14
CA GLY A 61 10.39 5.37 15.50
C GLY A 61 9.66 4.03 15.64
N PHE A 62 9.27 3.39 14.53
CA PHE A 62 8.87 1.97 14.52
C PHE A 62 10.09 1.02 14.59
N GLY A 63 11.30 1.50 14.35
CA GLY A 63 12.54 0.76 14.54
C GLY A 63 12.67 -0.43 13.59
N LEU A 64 12.69 -1.65 14.15
CA LEU A 64 12.95 -2.90 13.42
C LEU A 64 11.76 -3.39 12.56
N GLY A 65 10.77 -2.53 12.31
CA GLY A 65 9.62 -2.79 11.45
C GLY A 65 8.34 -3.20 12.19
N ASN A 66 7.29 -3.44 11.41
CA ASN A 66 5.87 -3.52 11.79
C ASN A 66 5.26 -2.13 12.10
N PHE A 67 4.15 -1.83 11.40
CA PHE A 67 3.34 -0.60 11.47
C PHE A 67 3.93 0.66 10.82
N GLU A 68 5.15 0.63 10.29
CA GLU A 68 5.71 1.75 9.54
C GLU A 68 5.03 1.96 8.18
N ASP A 69 4.63 0.87 7.53
CA ASP A 69 3.91 0.82 6.27
C ASP A 69 2.42 1.19 6.45
N ASP A 70 1.81 0.76 7.55
CA ASP A 70 0.50 1.22 8.01
C ASP A 70 0.47 2.74 8.20
N ASP A 71 1.45 3.28 8.93
CA ASP A 71 1.61 4.73 9.14
C ASP A 71 1.78 5.47 7.82
N TYR A 72 2.58 4.92 6.92
CA TYR A 72 2.83 5.52 5.61
C TYR A 72 1.55 5.56 4.75
N CYS A 73 0.81 4.45 4.69
CA CYS A 73 -0.47 4.37 3.98
C CYS A 73 -1.48 5.35 4.56
N HIS A 74 -1.55 5.46 5.90
CA HIS A 74 -2.44 6.40 6.57
C HIS A 74 -2.13 7.85 6.20
N ARG A 75 -0.86 8.26 6.29
CA ARG A 75 -0.43 9.62 5.90
C ARG A 75 -0.68 9.90 4.42
N ALA A 76 -0.33 8.96 3.54
CA ALA A 76 -0.55 9.12 2.10
C ALA A 76 -2.04 9.31 1.77
N ARG A 77 -2.93 8.53 2.39
CA ARG A 77 -4.38 8.67 2.25
C ARG A 77 -4.89 10.00 2.77
N ALA A 78 -4.42 10.44 3.94
CA ALA A 78 -4.76 11.75 4.50
C ALA A 78 -4.33 12.91 3.58
N ALA A 79 -3.25 12.72 2.82
CA ALA A 79 -2.78 13.65 1.79
C ALA A 79 -3.47 13.48 0.41
N GLY A 80 -4.48 12.61 0.29
CA GLY A 80 -5.28 12.43 -0.93
C GLY A 80 -4.71 11.43 -1.94
N PHE A 81 -3.66 10.68 -1.58
CA PHE A 81 -3.12 9.60 -2.41
C PHE A 81 -3.85 8.27 -2.17
N ARG A 82 -3.67 7.33 -3.09
CA ARG A 82 -4.27 5.99 -3.02
C ARG A 82 -3.19 4.91 -2.98
N ALA A 83 -3.43 3.87 -2.18
CA ALA A 83 -2.66 2.64 -2.20
C ALA A 83 -3.23 1.69 -3.27
N VAL A 84 -2.34 1.01 -4.00
CA VAL A 84 -2.68 0.18 -5.16
C VAL A 84 -1.81 -1.06 -5.19
N ILE A 85 -2.43 -2.23 -5.31
CA ILE A 85 -1.78 -3.51 -5.59
C ILE A 85 -1.66 -3.66 -7.11
N ALA A 86 -0.43 -3.82 -7.61
CA ALA A 86 -0.18 -4.23 -8.99
C ALA A 86 -0.33 -5.75 -9.08
N ARG A 87 -1.44 -6.23 -9.65
CA ARG A 87 -1.77 -7.68 -9.67
C ARG A 87 -0.93 -8.45 -10.70
N ASP A 88 -0.24 -7.76 -11.60
CA ASP A 88 0.72 -8.33 -12.55
C ASP A 88 2.17 -8.35 -12.04
N ALA A 89 2.42 -7.83 -10.83
CA ALA A 89 3.71 -7.96 -10.16
C ALA A 89 3.63 -9.07 -9.10
N PHE A 90 4.62 -9.97 -9.13
CA PHE A 90 4.71 -11.06 -8.16
C PHE A 90 6.07 -11.04 -7.48
N VAL A 91 6.06 -11.12 -6.15
CA VAL A 91 7.25 -11.23 -5.31
C VAL A 91 7.01 -12.30 -4.27
N HIS A 92 7.84 -13.33 -4.26
CA HIS A 92 7.85 -14.31 -3.18
C HIS A 92 8.64 -13.76 -2.00
N HIS A 93 8.01 -13.75 -0.82
CA HIS A 93 8.65 -13.29 0.41
C HIS A 93 8.72 -14.43 1.43
N VAL A 94 9.95 -14.87 1.73
CA VAL A 94 10.19 -15.85 2.80
C VAL A 94 10.07 -15.14 4.16
N GLY A 95 8.87 -15.16 4.72
CA GLY A 95 8.53 -14.46 5.94
C GLY A 95 9.36 -14.90 7.14
N GLY A 96 9.72 -13.95 8.02
CA GLY A 96 10.34 -14.19 9.32
C GLY A 96 11.80 -14.66 9.31
N ALA A 97 12.47 -14.73 8.14
CA ALA A 97 13.88 -15.10 8.07
C ALA A 97 14.77 -14.15 8.90
N THR A 98 14.49 -12.85 8.83
CA THR A 98 15.21 -11.81 9.59
C THR A 98 14.95 -11.89 11.09
N PHE A 99 13.72 -12.15 11.52
CA PHE A 99 13.38 -12.20 12.95
C PHE A 99 13.82 -13.51 13.61
N ARG A 100 13.76 -14.65 12.90
CA ARG A 100 14.23 -15.94 13.38
C ARG A 100 15.75 -15.95 13.63
N ALA A 101 16.50 -15.17 12.86
CA ALA A 101 17.96 -15.14 12.95
C ALA A 101 18.52 -14.18 14.02
N THR A 102 17.71 -13.23 14.51
CA THR A 102 18.21 -12.07 15.28
C THR A 102 17.93 -12.13 16.79
N GLY A 103 17.24 -13.16 17.29
CA GLY A 103 16.89 -13.28 18.71
C GLY A 103 15.93 -12.18 19.21
N ILE A 104 15.31 -11.44 18.28
CA ILE A 104 14.34 -10.39 18.59
C ILE A 104 13.07 -11.05 19.11
N ASP A 105 12.55 -10.55 20.23
CA ASP A 105 11.19 -10.84 20.66
C ASP A 105 10.20 -10.13 19.72
N TYR A 106 9.82 -10.86 18.66
CA TYR A 106 8.91 -10.36 17.64
C TYR A 106 7.53 -9.99 18.22
N THR A 107 7.05 -10.75 19.20
CA THR A 107 5.76 -10.49 19.86
C THR A 107 5.81 -9.17 20.63
N ALA A 108 6.86 -8.94 21.41
CA ALA A 108 7.05 -7.68 22.12
C ALA A 108 7.22 -6.49 21.17
N LEU A 109 7.98 -6.66 20.07
CA LEU A 109 8.13 -5.65 19.03
C LEU A 109 6.78 -5.27 18.41
N LEU A 110 5.99 -6.27 18.02
CA LEU A 110 4.67 -6.06 17.42
C LEU A 110 3.73 -5.32 18.38
N ALA A 111 3.68 -5.73 19.65
CA ALA A 111 2.84 -5.10 20.67
C ALA A 111 3.23 -3.63 20.91
N ARG A 112 4.54 -3.35 21.05
CA ARG A 112 5.07 -2.00 21.22
C ARG A 112 4.70 -1.10 20.03
N ASN A 113 4.91 -1.59 18.82
CA ASN A 113 4.65 -0.80 17.61
C ASN A 113 3.14 -0.60 17.37
N ALA A 114 2.30 -1.58 17.73
CA ALA A 114 0.85 -1.42 17.73
C ALA A 114 0.38 -0.34 18.72
N GLU A 115 0.99 -0.25 19.90
CA GLU A 115 0.71 0.82 20.87
C GLU A 115 1.15 2.18 20.34
N ARG A 116 2.36 2.28 19.75
CA ARG A 116 2.83 3.52 19.12
C ARG A 116 1.88 3.99 18.02
N PHE A 117 1.45 3.08 17.14
CA PHE A 117 0.52 3.39 16.06
C PHE A 117 -0.83 3.89 16.61
N ARG A 118 -1.39 3.21 17.62
CA ARG A 118 -2.62 3.63 18.30
C ARG A 118 -2.45 4.99 19.00
N ALA A 119 -1.31 5.28 19.60
CA ALA A 119 -1.05 6.57 20.22
C ALA A 119 -1.02 7.71 19.19
N LYS A 120 -0.57 7.43 17.96
CA LYS A 120 -0.49 8.41 16.87
C LYS A 120 -1.84 8.67 16.19
N TRP A 121 -2.62 7.62 15.96
CA TRP A 121 -3.82 7.68 15.10
C TRP A 121 -5.15 7.33 15.81
N GLY A 122 -5.09 6.90 17.07
CA GLY A 122 -6.25 6.47 17.84
C GLY A 122 -6.68 5.02 17.57
N PRO A 123 -7.74 4.54 18.25
CA PRO A 123 -8.18 3.14 18.22
C PRO A 123 -8.91 2.72 16.93
N GLN A 124 -9.22 3.65 16.03
CA GLN A 124 -9.98 3.43 14.78
C GLN A 124 -9.06 3.12 13.57
N ALA A 125 -7.74 3.17 13.75
CA ALA A 125 -6.81 2.90 12.66
C ALA A 125 -6.79 1.37 12.40
N PRO A 126 -7.02 0.93 11.15
CA PRO A 126 -7.53 -0.42 10.90
C PRO A 126 -6.50 -1.48 11.31
N PRO A 127 -6.82 -2.37 12.25
CA PRO A 127 -6.06 -3.59 12.45
C PRO A 127 -6.55 -4.61 11.41
N ASP A 128 -5.68 -5.00 10.47
CA ASP A 128 -5.80 -6.17 9.60
C ASP A 128 -7.24 -6.55 9.15
N GLY A 129 -7.84 -5.85 8.18
CA GLY A 129 -9.10 -6.28 7.54
C GLY A 129 -9.58 -5.36 6.40
N PRO A 130 -10.34 -5.87 5.41
CA PRO A 130 -10.74 -5.10 4.22
C PRO A 130 -11.80 -4.05 4.60
N GLY A 131 -11.37 -2.80 4.72
CA GLY A 131 -12.22 -1.64 4.95
C GLY A 131 -12.92 -1.20 3.67
N ALA A 132 -14.23 -1.01 3.77
CA ALA A 132 -15.16 -0.90 2.66
C ALA A 132 -14.97 0.33 1.73
N THR A 133 -15.10 0.03 0.42
CA THR A 133 -15.72 0.85 -0.64
C THR A 133 -15.19 2.25 -0.94
N GLY A 134 -14.44 2.33 -2.04
CA GLY A 134 -14.89 3.08 -3.22
C GLY A 134 -15.09 4.60 -3.06
N GLY A 135 -14.00 5.34 -2.86
CA GLY A 135 -13.98 6.78 -3.12
C GLY A 135 -14.06 7.06 -4.63
N ARG A 136 -15.28 7.30 -5.14
CA ARG A 136 -15.50 7.81 -6.50
C ARG A 136 -14.74 9.14 -6.65
N ALA A 137 -13.75 9.19 -7.54
CA ALA A 137 -13.14 10.43 -7.96
C ALA A 137 -14.23 11.39 -8.46
N ARG A 138 -14.32 12.59 -7.87
CA ARG A 138 -15.13 13.67 -8.42
C ARG A 138 -14.46 14.15 -9.71
N PRO A 139 -15.12 14.13 -10.88
CA PRO A 139 -14.59 14.86 -12.03
C PRO A 139 -14.61 16.35 -11.70
N GLY A 140 -13.47 17.00 -11.93
CA GLY A 140 -13.24 18.41 -11.65
C GLY A 140 -14.26 19.30 -12.35
N THR A 141 -14.70 20.33 -11.65
CA THR A 141 -15.49 21.43 -12.21
C THR A 141 -14.64 22.22 -13.20
N SER A 142 -14.89 22.08 -14.50
CA SER A 142 -14.42 23.06 -15.47
C SER A 142 -15.39 24.24 -15.49
N SER A 143 -15.00 25.35 -14.87
CA SER A 143 -15.66 26.65 -15.04
C SER A 143 -15.30 27.23 -16.42
N GLY A 144 -16.04 26.83 -17.45
CA GLY A 144 -16.02 27.49 -18.75
C GLY A 144 -17.09 28.58 -18.80
N SER A 145 -16.70 29.82 -18.48
CA SER A 145 -17.53 31.01 -18.73
C SER A 145 -17.66 31.22 -20.24
N ALA A 146 -18.87 31.05 -20.77
CA ALA A 146 -19.20 31.41 -22.15
C ALA A 146 -19.20 32.93 -22.28
N ARG A 147 -18.25 33.49 -23.05
CA ARG A 147 -18.34 34.86 -23.55
C ARG A 147 -19.31 34.89 -24.71
N THR A 148 -20.37 35.67 -24.60
CA THR A 148 -21.19 36.14 -25.70
C THR A 148 -20.39 37.16 -26.54
N PRO A 149 -20.44 37.12 -27.89
CA PRO A 149 -19.99 38.25 -28.68
C PRO A 149 -21.07 39.32 -28.69
N GLY A 150 -20.71 40.52 -28.22
CA GLY A 150 -21.54 41.71 -28.32
C GLY A 150 -21.63 42.19 -29.77
N ALA A 151 -22.85 42.41 -30.25
CA ALA A 151 -23.11 43.13 -31.48
C ALA A 151 -22.86 44.63 -31.23
N GLY A 152 -21.92 45.20 -31.99
CA GLY A 152 -21.65 46.63 -32.02
C GLY A 152 -22.75 47.39 -32.76
N TRP A 153 -23.06 48.59 -32.25
CA TRP A 153 -23.72 49.65 -32.99
C TRP A 153 -22.90 50.93 -32.79
N SER A 154 -22.81 51.70 -33.88
CA SER A 154 -22.00 52.90 -34.16
C SER A 154 -20.61 52.61 -34.75
#